data_AF-A5KVS9-F1
#
_entry.id   AF-A5KVS9-F1
#
_cell.length_a   1.000
_cell.length_b   1.000
_cell.length_c   1.000
_cell.angle_alpha   90.00
_cell.angle_beta   90.00
_cell.angle_gamma   90.00
#
_symmetry.space_group_name_H-M   'P 1'
#
loop_
_entity.id
_entity.type
_entity.pdbx_description
1 polymer ?
#
loop_
_entity_poly.entity_id
_entity_poly.type
_entity_poly.pdbx_seq_one_letter_code
_entity_poly.pdbx_strand_id
1 'polypeptide(L)'
;MKEEVPMLNENHAFILDFPELKLDIVQLNHDDETFKADMQKYHQLDYDIRQLEISGSPIDDDSMHNLKVERMELKDSLHKQLTRHHALKMV
;
A
#
# COMPACT_ATOMS: atom_id res chain seq x y z
N MET A 1 21.16 17.31 7.83
CA MET A 1 19.90 16.82 8.44
C MET A 1 19.16 16.19 7.29
N LYS A 2 18.97 14.86 7.30
CA LYS A 2 18.28 14.19 6.20
C LYS A 2 16.82 14.56 6.32
N GLU A 3 16.29 15.24 5.32
CA GLU A 3 14.89 15.60 5.19
C GLU A 3 14.08 14.29 5.25
N GLU A 4 13.36 14.07 6.35
CA GLU A 4 12.37 12.99 6.43
C GLU A 4 11.26 13.37 5.46
N VAL A 5 11.38 12.83 4.25
CA VAL A 5 10.37 12.95 3.20
C VAL A 5 9.03 12.52 3.81
N PRO A 6 7.95 13.31 3.70
CA PRO A 6 6.68 13.04 4.36
C PRO A 6 5.98 11.87 3.65
N MET A 7 6.48 10.65 3.86
CA MET A 7 5.96 9.41 3.27
C MET A 7 4.80 8.83 4.11
N LEU A 8 4.40 9.51 5.19
CA LEU A 8 3.37 9.06 6.13
C LEU A 8 2.02 9.76 5.95
N ASN A 9 1.99 10.90 5.26
CA ASN A 9 0.82 11.78 5.19
C ASN A 9 -0.13 11.43 4.04
N GLU A 10 0.23 10.51 3.14
CA GLU A 10 -0.60 10.16 1.98
C GLU A 10 -0.85 8.65 1.81
N ASN A 11 -0.58 7.83 2.84
CA ASN A 11 -0.97 6.41 2.89
C ASN A 11 -2.48 6.20 3.13
N HIS A 12 -3.30 7.11 2.59
CA HIS A 12 -4.73 7.10 2.84
C HIS A 12 -5.43 5.92 2.17
N ALA A 13 -5.03 5.49 0.97
CA ALA A 13 -5.75 4.43 0.26
C ALA A 13 -5.90 3.15 1.10
N PHE A 14 -4.80 2.64 1.66
CA PHE A 14 -4.82 1.42 2.46
C PHE A 14 -5.45 1.63 3.85
N ILE A 15 -5.24 2.79 4.49
CA ILE A 15 -5.86 3.11 5.79
C ILE A 15 -7.38 3.28 5.65
N LEU A 16 -7.86 3.86 4.56
CA LEU A 16 -9.28 4.03 4.27
C LEU A 16 -9.98 2.70 4.01
N ASP A 17 -9.25 1.72 3.45
CA ASP A 17 -9.75 0.36 3.26
C ASP A 17 -9.88 -0.40 4.58
N PHE A 18 -9.04 -0.09 5.57
CA PHE A 18 -8.98 -0.78 6.87
C PHE A 18 -8.93 0.19 8.06
N PRO A 19 -9.96 1.04 8.26
CA PRO A 19 -9.93 2.11 9.25
C PRO A 19 -9.82 1.59 10.69
N GLU A 20 -10.36 0.40 10.96
CA GLU A 20 -10.31 -0.26 12.27
C GLU A 20 -8.89 -0.73 12.65
N LEU A 21 -8.04 -0.99 11.65
CA LEU A 21 -6.65 -1.46 11.83
C LEU A 21 -5.63 -0.32 11.68
N LYS A 22 -6.08 0.95 11.64
CA LYS A 22 -5.22 2.13 11.42
C LYS A 22 -4.01 2.17 12.36
N LEU A 23 -4.20 1.86 13.64
CA LEU A 23 -3.11 1.87 14.62
C LEU A 23 -2.07 0.79 14.32
N ASP A 24 -2.53 -0.39 13.90
CA ASP A 24 -1.65 -1.50 13.52
C ASP A 24 -0.89 -1.21 12.23
N ILE A 25 -1.51 -0.54 11.27
CA ILE A 25 -0.86 -0.09 10.03
C ILE A 25 0.26 0.90 10.35
N VAL A 26 -0.03 1.93 11.17
CA VAL A 26 0.98 2.93 11.57
C VAL A 26 2.14 2.26 12.29
N GLN A 27 1.84 1.32 13.17
CA GLN A 27 2.88 0.62 13.92
C GLN A 27 3.72 -0.29 13.03
N LEU A 28 3.12 -1.14 12.19
CA LEU A 28 3.87 -1.98 11.26
C LEU A 28 4.70 -1.16 10.26
N ASN A 29 4.17 -0.04 9.79
CA ASN A 29 4.91 0.84 8.88
C ASN A 29 6.13 1.51 9.55
N HIS A 30 6.17 1.55 10.88
CA HIS A 30 7.31 2.03 11.65
C HIS A 30 8.26 0.89 12.06
N ASP A 31 7.71 -0.23 12.53
CA ASP A 31 8.44 -1.32 13.17
C ASP A 31 8.89 -2.43 12.21
N ASP A 32 8.23 -2.56 11.04
CA ASP A 32 8.51 -3.59 10.04
C ASP A 32 8.93 -2.96 8.70
N GLU A 33 10.22 -3.06 8.39
CA GLU A 33 10.81 -2.52 7.16
C GLU A 33 10.22 -3.19 5.89
N THR A 34 9.80 -4.45 5.99
CA THR A 34 9.18 -5.18 4.87
C THR A 34 7.78 -4.63 4.62
N PHE A 35 6.97 -4.49 5.67
CA PHE A 35 5.64 -3.90 5.56
C PHE A 35 5.69 -2.48 5.01
N LYS A 36 6.66 -1.68 5.47
CA LYS A 36 6.91 -0.33 4.96
C LYS A 36 7.25 -0.31 3.48
N ALA A 37 8.14 -1.20 3.02
CA ALA A 37 8.50 -1.31 1.61
C ALA A 37 7.30 -1.73 0.75
N ASP A 38 6.52 -2.70 1.21
CA ASP A 38 5.30 -3.17 0.54
C ASP A 38 4.24 -2.05 0.46
N MET A 39 4.06 -1.27 1.53
CA MET A 39 3.16 -0.10 1.56
C MET A 39 3.59 0.97 0.55
N GLN A 40 4.88 1.27 0.48
CA GLN A 40 5.42 2.23 -0.49
C GLN A 40 5.20 1.76 -1.92
N LYS A 41 5.45 0.48 -2.19
CA LYS A 41 5.23 -0.13 -3.50
C LYS A 41 3.74 -0.10 -3.88
N TYR A 42 2.85 -0.39 -2.93
CA TYR A 42 1.40 -0.33 -3.14
C TYR A 42 0.94 1.07 -3.50
N HIS A 43 1.45 2.08 -2.79
CA HIS A 43 1.12 3.47 -3.06
C HIS A 43 1.61 3.92 -4.43
N GLN A 44 2.87 3.62 -4.77
CA GLN A 44 3.44 3.95 -6.07
C GLN A 44 2.65 3.31 -7.21
N LEU A 45 2.32 2.03 -7.07
CA LEU A 45 1.57 1.29 -8.08
C LEU A 45 0.15 1.86 -8.26
N ASP A 46 -0.54 2.20 -7.19
CA ASP A 46 -1.87 2.82 -7.28
C ASP A 46 -1.81 4.23 -7.90
N TYR A 47 -0.78 5.01 -7.58
CA TYR A 47 -0.52 6.30 -8.23
C TYR A 47 -0.28 6.11 -9.74
N ASP A 48 0.59 5.18 -10.13
CA ASP A 48 0.93 4.92 -11.52
C ASP A 48 -0.30 4.47 -12.32
N ILE A 49 -1.12 3.57 -11.77
CA ILE A 49 -2.39 3.15 -12.38
C ILE A 49 -3.31 4.35 -12.61
N ARG A 50 -3.49 5.23 -11.62
CA ARG A 50 -4.32 6.44 -11.78
C ARG A 50 -3.77 7.38 -12.83
N GLN A 51 -2.45 7.61 -12.84
CA GLN A 51 -1.81 8.47 -13.85
C GLN A 51 -1.99 7.92 -15.26
N LEU A 52 -1.87 6.61 -15.44
CA LEU A 52 -2.10 5.94 -16.72
C LEU A 52 -3.56 6.06 -17.17
N GLU A 53 -4.52 5.88 -16.25
CA GLU A 53 -5.95 6.06 -16.52
C GLU A 53 -6.29 7.51 -16.91
N ILE A 54 -5.69 8.50 -16.25
CA ILE A 54 -5.89 9.92 -16.55
C ILE A 54 -5.23 10.32 -17.87
N SER A 55 -4.02 9.81 -18.13
CA SER A 55 -3.25 10.16 -19.33
C SER A 55 -3.92 9.68 -20.62
N GLY A 56 -4.90 8.76 -20.55
CA GLY A 56 -5.53 8.16 -21.72
C GLY A 56 -4.51 7.54 -22.69
N SER A 57 -3.34 7.16 -22.16
CA SER A 57 -2.22 6.65 -22.94
C SER A 57 -2.64 5.33 -23.59
N PRO A 58 -2.20 5.01 -24.82
CA PRO A 58 -2.36 3.68 -25.40
C PRO A 58 -1.37 2.71 -24.73
N ILE A 59 -1.49 2.58 -23.42
CA ILE A 59 -0.94 1.44 -22.71
C ILE A 59 -1.76 0.23 -23.15
N ASP A 60 -1.05 -0.82 -23.50
CA ASP A 60 -1.65 -2.12 -23.84
C ASP A 60 -2.53 -2.60 -22.67
N ASP A 61 -3.75 -3.07 -22.99
CA ASP A 61 -4.74 -3.49 -21.98
C ASP A 61 -4.16 -4.54 -21.03
N ASP A 62 -3.27 -5.42 -21.51
CA ASP A 62 -2.61 -6.45 -20.69
C ASP A 62 -1.63 -5.83 -19.68
N SER A 63 -0.95 -4.73 -20.05
CA SER A 63 -0.05 -4.02 -19.14
C SER A 63 -0.82 -3.33 -18.01
N MET A 64 -1.95 -2.69 -18.32
CA MET A 64 -2.83 -2.13 -17.28
C MET A 64 -3.42 -3.23 -16.40
N HIS A 65 -3.80 -4.36 -16.98
CA HIS A 65 -4.30 -5.50 -16.24
C HIS A 65 -3.26 -6.02 -15.25
N ASN A 66 -2.01 -6.20 -15.69
CA ASN A 66 -0.92 -6.68 -14.84
C ASN A 66 -0.65 -5.74 -13.64
N LEU A 67 -0.64 -4.42 -13.86
CA LEU A 67 -0.49 -3.45 -12.77
C LEU A 67 -1.64 -3.57 -11.75
N LYS A 68 -2.88 -3.72 -12.23
CA LYS A 68 -4.05 -3.91 -11.35
C LYS A 68 -3.99 -5.21 -10.56
N VAL A 69 -3.50 -6.29 -11.18
CA VAL A 69 -3.27 -7.59 -10.52
C VAL A 69 -2.20 -7.44 -9.44
N GLU A 70 -1.06 -6.85 -9.76
CA GLU A 70 0.03 -6.64 -8.80
C GLU A 70 -0.43 -5.79 -7.61
N ARG A 71 -1.27 -4.76 -7.84
CA ARG A 71 -1.85 -3.95 -6.78
C ARG A 71 -2.74 -4.78 -5.86
N MET A 72 -3.52 -5.69 -6.44
CA MET A 72 -4.41 -6.58 -5.69
C MET A 72 -3.61 -7.58 -4.84
N GLU A 73 -2.58 -8.21 -5.41
CA GLU A 73 -1.71 -9.14 -4.70
C GLU A 73 -0.98 -8.47 -3.54
N LEU A 74 -0.49 -7.24 -3.76
CA LEU A 74 0.19 -6.48 -2.73
C LEU A 74 -0.75 -6.05 -1.61
N LYS A 75 -1.98 -5.65 -1.94
CA LYS A 75 -3.03 -5.38 -0.95
C LYS A 75 -3.33 -6.62 -0.08
N ASP A 76 -3.43 -7.79 -0.70
CA ASP A 76 -3.67 -9.05 0.01
C ASP A 76 -2.48 -9.43 0.93
N SER A 77 -1.25 -9.26 0.45
CA SER A 77 -0.04 -9.45 1.27
C SER A 77 -0.02 -8.53 2.49
N LEU A 78 -0.25 -7.23 2.28
CA LEU A 78 -0.30 -6.24 3.36
C LEU A 78 -1.40 -6.57 4.37
N HIS A 79 -2.59 -6.96 3.90
CA HIS A 79 -3.70 -7.33 4.77
C HIS A 79 -3.41 -8.60 5.59
N LYS A 80 -2.72 -9.60 5.02
CA LYS A 80 -2.27 -10.79 5.75
C LYS A 80 -1.26 -10.45 6.84
N GLN A 81 -0.29 -9.58 6.56
CA GLN A 81 0.68 -9.11 7.56
C GLN A 81 -0.03 -8.37 8.69
N LEU A 82 -0.98 -7.50 8.33
CA LEU A 82 -1.75 -6.69 9.27
C LEU A 82 -2.64 -7.53 10.18
N THR A 83 -3.41 -8.46 9.63
CA THR A 83 -4.28 -9.36 10.39
C THR A 83 -3.49 -10.28 11.32
N ARG A 84 -2.33 -10.77 10.86
CA ARG A 84 -1.41 -11.55 11.70
C ARG A 84 -0.89 -10.72 12.88
N HIS A 85 -0.45 -9.50 12.65
CA HIS A 85 0.04 -8.61 13.70
C HIS A 85 -1.07 -8.26 14.70
N HIS A 86 -2.26 -7.92 14.21
CA HIS A 86 -3.42 -7.63 15.05
C HIS A 86 -3.80 -8.82 15.94
N ALA A 87 -3.84 -10.03 15.37
CA ALA A 87 -4.12 -11.26 16.12
C ALA A 87 -3.07 -11.51 17.21
N LEU A 88 -1.79 -11.25 16.95
CA LEU A 88 -0.71 -11.40 17.95
C LEU A 88 -0.82 -10.40 19.10
N LYS A 89 -1.39 -9.21 18.89
CA LYS A 89 -1.64 -8.22 19.95
C LYS A 89 -2.85 -8.51 20.83
N MET A 90 -3.78 -9.33 20.33
CA MET A 90 -5.01 -9.69 21.05
C MET A 90 -4.82 -10.87 22.01
N VAL A 91 -3.61 -11.46 22.06
CA VAL A 91 -3.22 -12.59 22.93
C VAL A 91 -2.32 -12.08 24.04
#